data_AF-A0A1Q6WUG7-F1
#
_entry.id   AF-A0A1Q6WUG7-F1
#
_cell.length_a   1.000
_cell.length_b   1.000
_cell.length_c   1.000
_cell.angle_alpha   90.00
_cell.angle_beta   90.00
_cell.angle_gamma   90.00
#
_symmetry.space_group_name_H-M   'P 1'
#
loop_
_entity.id
_entity.type
_entity.pdbx_description
1 polymer ?
#
loop_
_entity_poly.entity_id
_entity_poly.type
_entity_poly.pdbx_seq_one_letter_code
_entity_poly.pdbx_strand_id
1 'polypeptide(L)'
;MENDAEEIANTGLDGLSTFSSLSIESRRSQMTDQPPSDRFKSEMPQIPGVSGPGSRATTAPNPAVKLVLGLLAVLLVVFLGARWALRPKHAAPQSVEQQPQIEVPSPAPDPSTLLPHATDADPGIASVAEMAKPWSSKEFFIRNRLSGENISGLLVRLPTGSPSQSTGYWAFAQKAPFGDCQLEYVTDLSKLRNDYGFRAARHPMVGNPCSRTVYDPLKLSNLPGSVWARGAIVQGSDLRPPLGIEIKVEGKKILAVRAE
;
A
#
# COMPACT_ATOMS: atom_id res chain seq x y z
N MET A 1 -6.59 -17.99 69.31
CA MET A 1 -5.15 -18.24 69.58
C MET A 1 -4.37 -18.15 68.27
N GLU A 2 -3.98 -16.97 67.76
CA GLU A 2 -4.01 -15.62 68.37
C GLU A 2 -3.01 -15.48 69.52
N ASN A 3 -1.86 -14.93 69.18
CA ASN A 3 -1.13 -13.79 69.75
C ASN A 3 0.14 -13.64 68.86
N ASP A 4 0.62 -12.48 68.39
CA ASP A 4 0.83 -11.15 68.99
C ASP A 4 1.95 -11.16 70.06
N ALA A 5 2.92 -10.24 70.13
CA ALA A 5 3.41 -9.20 69.20
C ALA A 5 4.98 -9.24 69.20
N GLU A 6 5.84 -8.24 69.04
CA GLU A 6 5.87 -6.75 68.83
C GLU A 6 7.26 -6.48 68.17
N GLU A 7 7.43 -5.71 67.09
CA GLU A 7 7.73 -4.25 67.00
C GLU A 7 9.04 -3.73 67.66
N ILE A 8 9.44 -2.50 67.30
CA ILE A 8 10.58 -1.66 67.75
C ILE A 8 11.87 -1.88 66.91
N ALA A 9 12.29 -1.03 65.95
CA ALA A 9 12.38 0.44 65.83
C ALA A 9 13.58 1.05 66.61
N ASN A 10 14.21 2.18 66.26
CA ASN A 10 14.31 2.95 65.01
C ASN A 10 15.39 4.06 65.20
N THR A 11 16.39 4.15 64.31
CA THR A 11 17.27 5.32 64.12
C THR A 11 17.86 5.31 62.70
N GLY A 12 17.99 6.42 61.96
CA GLY A 12 17.54 7.80 62.21
C GLY A 12 18.62 8.84 61.90
N LEU A 13 18.27 9.87 61.11
CA LEU A 13 19.12 10.98 60.62
C LEU A 13 20.22 10.54 59.62
N ASP A 14 20.52 11.28 58.53
CA ASP A 14 19.79 12.36 57.85
C ASP A 14 20.04 12.26 56.31
N GLY A 15 19.54 13.20 55.51
CA GLY A 15 19.70 13.22 54.06
C GLY A 15 18.99 14.36 53.33
N LEU A 16 18.78 15.52 53.95
CA LEU A 16 18.16 16.68 53.29
C LEU A 16 18.93 17.12 52.02
N SER A 17 18.25 17.16 50.87
CA SER A 17 18.74 17.78 49.63
C SER A 17 17.61 18.39 48.81
N THR A 18 17.06 19.47 49.34
CA THR A 18 16.05 20.31 48.69
C THR A 18 16.72 21.16 47.59
N PHE A 19 16.61 20.76 46.32
CA PHE A 19 17.02 21.61 45.20
C PHE A 19 15.96 21.71 44.09
N SER A 20 15.17 22.78 44.21
CA SER A 20 14.76 23.66 43.13
C SER A 20 14.15 23.06 41.85
N SER A 21 12.83 23.07 41.78
CA SER A 21 12.11 23.12 40.50
C SER A 21 12.55 24.35 39.70
N LEU A 22 13.40 24.16 38.68
CA LEU A 22 13.71 25.21 37.71
C LEU A 22 12.51 25.43 36.78
N SER A 23 11.58 26.27 37.23
CA SER A 23 10.62 26.94 36.34
C SER A 23 11.42 27.67 35.26
N ILE A 24 11.18 27.34 33.99
CA ILE A 24 11.73 28.10 32.86
C ILE A 24 10.91 29.38 32.74
N GLU A 25 11.28 30.35 33.58
CA GLU A 25 10.68 31.68 33.63
C GLU A 25 10.77 32.35 32.26
N SER A 26 9.65 32.90 31.79
CA SER A 26 9.52 33.44 30.44
C SER A 26 10.14 34.83 30.37
N ARG A 27 11.48 34.87 30.36
CA ARG A 27 12.26 36.09 30.06
C ARG A 27 12.07 36.48 28.60
N ARG A 28 10.94 37.15 28.35
CA ARG A 28 10.60 37.86 27.13
C ARG A 28 11.52 39.07 26.97
N SER A 29 12.78 38.82 26.62
CA SER A 29 13.75 39.87 26.31
C SER A 29 13.19 40.78 25.21
N GLN A 30 13.00 42.04 25.56
CA GLN A 30 12.38 43.04 24.70
C GLN A 30 13.42 43.52 23.68
N MET A 31 13.49 42.83 22.53
CA MET A 31 14.38 43.18 21.44
C MET A 31 13.67 44.16 20.50
N THR A 32 14.10 45.41 20.52
CA THR A 32 13.50 46.52 19.76
C THR A 32 13.88 46.44 18.27
N ASP A 33 12.95 46.87 17.40
CA ASP A 33 13.11 47.14 15.97
C ASP A 33 13.83 46.08 15.11
N GLN A 34 13.03 45.21 14.50
CA GLN A 34 13.35 44.63 13.20
C GLN A 34 12.18 44.91 12.23
N PRO A 35 12.37 45.70 11.15
CA PRO A 35 11.27 46.07 10.25
C PRO A 35 10.76 44.87 9.44
N PRO A 36 9.47 44.86 9.04
CA PRO A 36 8.88 43.76 8.30
C PRO A 36 9.54 43.57 6.92
N SER A 37 9.70 42.32 6.51
CA SER A 37 10.43 41.96 5.30
C SER A 37 9.55 42.05 4.04
N ASP A 38 9.34 43.26 3.51
CA ASP A 38 8.71 43.53 2.19
C ASP A 38 9.54 43.01 0.98
N ARG A 39 10.48 42.08 1.21
CA ARG A 39 11.51 41.63 0.25
C ARG A 39 10.98 40.81 -0.93
N PHE A 40 9.69 40.47 -0.95
CA PHE A 40 9.04 39.70 -2.01
C PHE A 40 7.76 40.36 -2.55
N LYS A 41 7.83 41.66 -2.85
CA LYS A 41 6.95 42.27 -3.85
C LYS A 41 7.66 42.28 -5.20
N SER A 42 7.21 41.41 -6.12
CA SER A 42 7.65 41.37 -7.51
C SER A 42 7.01 42.50 -8.32
N GLU A 43 7.20 43.75 -7.90
CA GLU A 43 6.69 44.92 -8.61
C GLU A 43 7.59 45.18 -9.83
N MET A 44 7.11 44.71 -11.00
CA MET A 44 7.83 44.81 -12.26
C MET A 44 8.04 46.30 -12.61
N PRO A 45 9.29 46.78 -12.77
CA PRO A 45 9.53 48.18 -13.11
C PRO A 45 8.94 48.47 -14.50
N GLN A 46 8.00 49.42 -14.55
CA GLN A 46 7.33 49.84 -15.78
C GLN A 46 8.35 50.51 -16.71
N ILE A 47 8.72 49.83 -17.80
CA ILE A 47 9.61 50.39 -18.83
C ILE A 47 8.84 51.48 -19.59
N PRO A 48 9.28 52.74 -19.60
CA PRO A 48 8.62 53.78 -20.39
C PRO A 48 8.65 53.42 -21.88
N GLY A 49 7.47 53.15 -22.46
CA GLY A 49 7.32 52.81 -23.88
C GLY A 49 6.67 51.45 -24.20
N VAL A 50 6.42 50.58 -23.21
CA VAL A 50 5.66 49.33 -23.46
C VAL A 50 4.17 49.52 -23.23
N SER A 51 3.38 49.47 -24.31
CA SER A 51 1.91 49.55 -24.23
C SER A 51 1.32 48.27 -23.63
N GLY A 52 0.72 48.37 -22.44
CA GLY A 52 -0.03 47.26 -21.84
C GLY A 52 -1.27 46.87 -22.68
N PRO A 53 -1.72 45.61 -22.63
CA PRO A 53 -2.83 45.11 -23.43
C PRO A 53 -4.19 45.59 -22.91
N GLY A 54 -4.50 46.88 -23.12
CA GLY A 54 -5.70 47.56 -22.64
C GLY A 54 -6.50 48.24 -23.75
N SER A 55 -7.21 47.47 -24.58
CA SER A 55 -8.29 48.01 -25.44
C SER A 55 -9.28 46.91 -25.88
N ARG A 56 -10.57 47.18 -25.73
CA ARG A 56 -11.64 46.39 -26.36
C ARG A 56 -11.74 46.79 -27.83
N ALA A 57 -11.51 45.87 -28.76
CA ALA A 57 -11.71 46.09 -30.19
C ALA A 57 -13.06 45.53 -30.66
N THR A 58 -14.07 46.38 -30.77
CA THR A 58 -15.32 46.05 -31.45
C THR A 58 -15.09 46.15 -32.96
N THR A 59 -14.96 45.03 -33.66
CA THR A 59 -14.59 45.01 -35.08
C THR A 59 -15.68 44.37 -35.94
N ALA A 60 -15.94 44.97 -37.11
CA ALA A 60 -17.01 44.61 -38.03
C ALA A 60 -16.90 43.16 -38.60
N PRO A 61 -18.01 42.55 -39.05
CA PRO A 61 -18.03 41.17 -39.53
C PRO A 61 -17.35 41.00 -40.90
N ASN A 62 -16.03 40.78 -40.89
CA ASN A 62 -15.25 40.51 -42.10
C ASN A 62 -15.70 39.22 -42.82
N PRO A 63 -16.07 39.28 -44.12
CA PRO A 63 -16.60 38.12 -44.85
C PRO A 63 -15.59 36.98 -45.01
N ALA A 64 -14.28 37.29 -45.01
CA ALA A 64 -13.22 36.28 -45.04
C ALA A 64 -13.30 35.26 -43.88
N VAL A 65 -13.76 35.69 -42.69
CA VAL A 65 -13.91 34.79 -41.53
C VAL A 65 -15.00 33.75 -41.79
N LYS A 66 -16.08 34.12 -42.49
CA LYS A 66 -17.15 33.18 -42.88
C LYS A 66 -16.66 32.13 -43.90
N LEU A 67 -15.77 32.52 -44.82
CA LEU A 67 -15.16 31.58 -45.77
C LEU A 67 -14.25 30.57 -45.07
N VAL A 68 -13.41 31.00 -44.13
CA VAL A 68 -12.56 30.10 -43.33
C VAL A 68 -13.40 29.15 -42.48
N LEU A 69 -14.43 29.65 -41.78
CA LEU A 69 -15.33 28.80 -40.98
C LEU A 69 -16.10 27.80 -41.85
N GLY A 70 -16.58 28.23 -43.02
CA GLY A 70 -17.29 27.37 -43.97
C GLY A 70 -16.41 26.25 -44.52
N LEU A 71 -15.16 26.56 -44.91
CA LEU A 71 -14.19 25.57 -45.36
C LEU A 71 -13.90 24.53 -44.27
N LEU A 72 -13.71 24.99 -43.02
CA LEU A 72 -13.41 24.12 -41.87
C LEU A 72 -14.61 23.20 -41.53
N ALA A 73 -15.84 23.71 -41.62
CA ALA A 73 -17.05 22.91 -41.48
C ALA A 73 -17.19 21.85 -42.59
N VAL A 74 -16.94 22.21 -43.86
CA VAL A 74 -16.96 21.25 -44.98
C VAL A 74 -15.89 20.17 -44.81
N LEU A 75 -14.66 20.54 -44.41
CA LEU A 75 -13.59 19.58 -44.14
C LEU A 75 -13.94 18.62 -42.99
N LEU A 76 -14.59 19.11 -41.92
CA LEU A 76 -15.10 18.25 -40.84
C LEU A 76 -16.18 17.28 -41.33
N VAL A 77 -17.15 17.75 -42.13
CA VAL A 77 -18.21 16.87 -42.69
C VAL A 77 -17.62 15.81 -43.62
N VAL A 78 -16.66 16.16 -44.48
CA VAL A 78 -15.94 15.21 -45.34
C VAL A 78 -15.12 14.22 -44.52
N PHE A 79 -14.40 14.67 -43.48
CA PHE A 79 -13.57 13.80 -42.65
C PHE A 79 -14.41 12.83 -41.80
N LEU A 80 -15.53 13.29 -41.22
CA LEU A 80 -16.47 12.40 -40.53
C LEU A 80 -17.15 11.43 -41.52
N GLY A 81 -17.60 11.92 -42.68
CA GLY A 81 -18.19 11.09 -43.72
C GLY A 81 -17.26 9.98 -44.20
N ALA A 82 -16.00 10.31 -44.50
CA ALA A 82 -14.96 9.35 -44.84
C ALA A 82 -14.71 8.36 -43.71
N ARG A 83 -14.63 8.81 -42.45
CA ARG A 83 -14.42 7.94 -41.27
C ARG A 83 -15.60 7.01 -40.98
N TRP A 84 -16.81 7.32 -41.43
CA TRP A 84 -17.95 6.41 -41.39
C TRP A 84 -17.99 5.46 -42.59
N ALA A 85 -17.70 5.93 -43.81
CA ALA A 85 -17.63 5.11 -45.02
C ALA A 85 -16.47 4.09 -45.00
N LEU A 86 -15.35 4.44 -44.36
CA LEU A 86 -14.17 3.59 -44.17
C LEU A 86 -14.22 2.72 -42.91
N ARG A 87 -15.36 2.66 -42.19
CA ARG A 87 -15.51 1.61 -41.17
C ARG A 87 -15.54 0.26 -41.90
N PRO A 88 -14.67 -0.71 -41.54
CA PRO A 88 -14.76 -2.03 -42.13
C PRO A 88 -16.12 -2.62 -41.76
N LYS A 89 -16.92 -2.95 -42.79
CA LYS A 89 -18.13 -3.76 -42.60
C LYS A 89 -17.70 -5.00 -41.84
N HIS A 90 -18.33 -5.26 -40.70
CA HIS A 90 -18.22 -6.58 -40.10
C HIS A 90 -18.75 -7.57 -41.15
N ALA A 91 -17.86 -8.44 -41.64
CA ALA A 91 -18.31 -9.58 -42.40
C ALA A 91 -19.28 -10.36 -41.51
N ALA A 92 -20.48 -10.63 -42.01
CA ALA A 92 -21.33 -11.63 -41.37
C ALA A 92 -20.50 -12.92 -41.30
N PRO A 93 -20.46 -13.61 -40.15
CA PRO A 93 -19.68 -14.83 -40.03
C PRO A 93 -20.15 -15.80 -41.12
N GLN A 94 -19.24 -16.15 -42.04
CA GLN A 94 -19.53 -17.14 -43.05
C GLN A 94 -19.87 -18.43 -42.30
N SER A 95 -21.00 -19.06 -42.67
CA SER A 95 -21.30 -20.40 -42.17
C SER A 95 -20.23 -21.33 -42.72
N VAL A 96 -19.26 -21.66 -41.86
CA VAL A 96 -18.18 -22.58 -42.22
C VAL A 96 -18.81 -23.96 -42.32
N GLU A 97 -18.82 -24.51 -43.54
CA GLU A 97 -19.19 -25.89 -43.82
C GLU A 97 -18.51 -26.81 -42.80
N GLN A 98 -19.29 -27.59 -42.03
CA GLN A 98 -18.81 -28.23 -40.81
C GLN A 98 -17.92 -29.45 -41.10
N GLN A 99 -16.69 -29.17 -41.53
CA GLN A 99 -15.59 -30.11 -41.53
C GLN A 99 -15.39 -30.61 -40.08
N PRO A 100 -15.22 -31.92 -39.84
CA PRO A 100 -15.22 -32.49 -38.49
C PRO A 100 -13.93 -32.16 -37.73
N GLN A 101 -13.84 -30.93 -37.25
CA GLN A 101 -12.90 -30.51 -36.23
C GLN A 101 -13.20 -31.31 -34.97
N ILE A 102 -12.21 -32.02 -34.44
CA ILE A 102 -12.31 -32.54 -33.07
C ILE A 102 -12.40 -31.33 -32.15
N GLU A 103 -13.51 -31.21 -31.42
CA GLU A 103 -13.77 -30.09 -30.51
C GLU A 103 -12.85 -30.21 -29.29
N VAL A 104 -11.61 -29.73 -29.44
CA VAL A 104 -10.65 -29.60 -28.36
C VAL A 104 -11.27 -28.66 -27.32
N PRO A 105 -11.56 -29.12 -26.08
CA PRO A 105 -12.16 -28.26 -25.08
C PRO A 105 -11.27 -27.04 -24.83
N SER A 106 -11.89 -25.86 -24.67
CA SER A 106 -11.16 -24.65 -24.29
C SER A 106 -10.23 -24.97 -23.11
N PRO A 107 -8.95 -24.56 -23.13
CA PRO A 107 -8.03 -24.78 -22.02
C PRO A 107 -8.68 -24.36 -20.70
N ALA A 108 -8.54 -25.22 -19.67
CA ALA A 108 -9.08 -24.92 -18.35
C ALA A 108 -8.54 -23.56 -17.87
N PRO A 109 -9.39 -22.69 -17.29
CA PRO A 109 -8.92 -21.40 -16.78
C PRO A 109 -7.75 -21.59 -15.83
N ASP A 110 -6.65 -20.88 -16.08
CA ASP A 110 -5.45 -20.92 -15.23
C ASP A 110 -5.87 -20.55 -13.79
N PRO A 111 -5.63 -21.42 -12.78
CA PRO A 111 -6.07 -21.17 -11.41
C PRO A 111 -5.51 -19.86 -10.84
N SER A 112 -4.38 -19.38 -11.35
CA SER A 112 -3.79 -18.07 -11.01
C SER A 112 -4.75 -16.92 -11.30
N THR A 113 -5.58 -17.01 -12.34
CA THR A 113 -6.56 -15.98 -12.73
C THR A 113 -7.77 -15.87 -11.79
N LEU A 114 -7.96 -16.86 -10.92
CA LEU A 114 -9.02 -16.85 -9.90
C LEU A 114 -8.61 -16.12 -8.62
N LEU A 115 -7.31 -15.86 -8.43
CA LEU A 115 -6.81 -15.09 -7.29
C LEU A 115 -6.98 -13.58 -7.54
N PRO A 116 -7.33 -12.79 -6.50
CA PRO A 116 -7.48 -11.34 -6.64
C PRO A 116 -6.14 -10.67 -6.94
N HIS A 117 -6.14 -9.76 -7.91
CA HIS A 117 -4.95 -9.04 -8.37
C HIS A 117 -5.03 -7.56 -7.95
N ALA A 118 -4.32 -7.18 -6.88
CA ALA A 118 -4.20 -5.81 -6.43
C ALA A 118 -3.39 -4.97 -7.43
N THR A 119 -4.02 -3.90 -7.91
CA THR A 119 -3.47 -2.90 -8.83
C THR A 119 -3.83 -1.49 -8.36
N ASP A 120 -3.24 -0.46 -8.98
CA ASP A 120 -3.55 0.92 -8.63
C ASP A 120 -4.98 1.36 -8.99
N ALA A 121 -5.65 0.62 -9.89
CA ALA A 121 -7.04 0.85 -10.27
C ALA A 121 -8.05 0.03 -9.43
N ASP A 122 -7.69 -1.18 -9.00
CA ASP A 122 -8.41 -1.95 -7.98
C ASP A 122 -7.42 -2.63 -7.02
N PRO A 123 -7.17 -2.06 -5.83
CA PRO A 123 -6.29 -2.65 -4.83
C PRO A 123 -7.00 -3.68 -3.94
N GLY A 124 -8.27 -4.01 -4.19
CA GLY A 124 -9.10 -4.85 -3.33
C GLY A 124 -8.75 -6.34 -3.38
N ILE A 125 -8.28 -6.91 -2.26
CA ILE A 125 -7.89 -8.32 -2.16
C ILE A 125 -8.90 -9.21 -1.42
N ALA A 126 -9.60 -8.66 -0.42
CA ALA A 126 -10.50 -9.43 0.42
C ALA A 126 -11.61 -8.55 1.02
N SER A 127 -12.61 -9.19 1.63
CA SER A 127 -13.56 -8.51 2.51
C SER A 127 -13.27 -8.77 3.99
N VAL A 128 -13.67 -7.84 4.84
CA VAL A 128 -13.57 -7.98 6.30
C VAL A 128 -14.42 -9.15 6.82
N ALA A 129 -15.50 -9.52 6.12
CA ALA A 129 -16.37 -10.64 6.47
C ALA A 129 -15.75 -12.01 6.11
N GLU A 130 -15.13 -12.10 4.92
CA GLU A 130 -14.34 -13.24 4.47
C GLU A 130 -13.16 -13.52 5.42
N MET A 131 -12.47 -12.46 5.84
CA MET A 131 -11.32 -12.53 6.75
C MET A 131 -11.70 -12.34 8.23
N ALA A 132 -12.92 -12.70 8.63
CA ALA A 132 -13.40 -12.46 10.00
C ALA A 132 -12.78 -13.41 11.06
N LYS A 133 -12.52 -14.67 10.68
CA LYS A 133 -11.98 -15.70 11.59
C LYS A 133 -10.50 -15.45 11.89
N PRO A 134 -10.05 -15.41 13.17
CA PRO A 134 -8.63 -15.43 13.51
C PRO A 134 -7.88 -16.58 12.82
N TRP A 135 -6.70 -16.28 12.27
CA TRP A 135 -5.90 -17.21 11.48
C TRP A 135 -6.56 -17.72 10.18
N SER A 136 -7.57 -17.03 9.64
CA SER A 136 -7.90 -17.18 8.22
C SER A 136 -6.80 -16.56 7.36
N SER A 137 -6.58 -17.15 6.19
CA SER A 137 -5.60 -16.69 5.20
C SER A 137 -6.20 -16.68 3.81
N LYS A 138 -5.74 -15.75 2.96
CA LYS A 138 -6.15 -15.65 1.55
C LYS A 138 -4.96 -15.27 0.68
N GLU A 139 -4.78 -15.99 -0.43
CA GLU A 139 -3.77 -15.68 -1.44
C GLU A 139 -4.26 -14.58 -2.39
N PHE A 140 -3.33 -13.76 -2.86
CA PHE A 140 -3.56 -12.67 -3.80
C PHE A 140 -2.27 -12.37 -4.57
N PHE A 141 -2.38 -11.68 -5.69
CA PHE A 141 -1.23 -11.06 -6.35
C PHE A 141 -1.25 -9.55 -6.12
N ILE A 142 -0.10 -8.92 -5.93
CA ILE A 142 0.05 -7.45 -5.98
C ILE A 142 1.02 -7.07 -7.09
N ARG A 143 0.63 -6.12 -7.94
CA ARG A 143 1.50 -5.63 -9.00
C ARG A 143 2.51 -4.62 -8.46
N ASN A 144 3.80 -4.91 -8.61
CA ASN A 144 4.88 -4.01 -8.25
C ASN A 144 4.89 -2.78 -9.20
N ARG A 145 4.77 -1.58 -8.64
CA ARG A 145 4.77 -0.32 -9.41
C ARG A 145 6.08 -0.03 -10.14
N LEU A 146 7.21 -0.58 -9.68
CA LEU A 146 8.55 -0.28 -10.19
C LEU A 146 8.99 -1.26 -11.29
N SER A 147 8.76 -2.56 -11.11
CA SER A 147 9.09 -3.60 -12.11
C SER A 147 7.91 -3.97 -13.02
N GLY A 148 6.68 -3.66 -12.63
CA GLY A 148 5.46 -4.08 -13.34
C GLY A 148 5.07 -5.56 -13.14
N GLU A 149 5.83 -6.28 -12.34
CA GLU A 149 5.72 -7.72 -12.00
C GLU A 149 4.57 -8.00 -11.02
N ASN A 150 3.98 -9.20 -11.09
CA ASN A 150 2.98 -9.66 -10.11
C ASN A 150 3.66 -10.46 -9.00
N ILE A 151 3.67 -9.92 -7.77
CA ILE A 151 4.20 -10.57 -6.57
C ILE A 151 3.10 -11.42 -5.94
N SER A 152 3.36 -12.72 -5.72
CA SER A 152 2.47 -13.61 -4.96
C SER A 152 2.50 -13.23 -3.48
N GLY A 153 1.34 -12.97 -2.88
CA GLY A 153 1.19 -12.51 -1.50
C GLY A 153 0.13 -13.31 -0.74
N LEU A 154 0.33 -13.42 0.57
CA LEU A 154 -0.66 -14.02 1.47
C LEU A 154 -1.11 -13.01 2.52
N LEU A 155 -2.42 -12.81 2.62
CA LEU A 155 -3.07 -12.06 3.69
C LEU A 155 -3.43 -13.02 4.82
N VAL A 156 -3.14 -12.66 6.06
CA VAL A 156 -3.48 -13.40 7.28
C VAL A 156 -4.24 -12.50 8.25
N ARG A 157 -5.39 -12.96 8.74
CA ARG A 157 -6.11 -12.33 9.87
C ARG A 157 -5.41 -12.68 11.17
N LEU A 158 -4.81 -11.69 11.83
CA LEU A 158 -4.23 -11.87 13.16
C LEU A 158 -5.34 -12.07 14.22
N PRO A 159 -5.07 -12.73 15.36
CA PRO A 159 -6.00 -12.78 16.49
C PRO A 159 -6.09 -11.43 17.21
N THR A 160 -5.04 -10.61 17.12
CA THR A 160 -4.94 -9.26 17.67
C THR A 160 -5.56 -8.22 16.72
N GLY A 161 -5.96 -7.07 17.26
CA GLY A 161 -6.47 -5.94 16.46
C GLY A 161 -7.90 -6.14 15.91
N SER A 162 -8.54 -5.02 15.56
CA SER A 162 -9.90 -5.04 14.99
C SER A 162 -9.90 -5.51 13.53
N PRO A 163 -10.90 -6.28 13.06
CA PRO A 163 -11.13 -6.52 11.63
C PRO A 163 -11.38 -5.24 10.81
N SER A 164 -11.75 -4.12 11.46
CA SER A 164 -11.90 -2.81 10.81
C SER A 164 -10.60 -2.01 10.68
N GLN A 165 -9.44 -2.56 11.08
CA GLN A 165 -8.16 -1.88 11.10
C GLN A 165 -7.06 -2.71 10.44
N SER A 166 -6.10 -2.05 9.77
CA SER A 166 -4.94 -2.72 9.15
C SER A 166 -4.09 -3.49 10.15
N THR A 167 -4.01 -3.03 11.40
CA THR A 167 -3.34 -3.72 12.52
C THR A 167 -3.97 -5.07 12.90
N GLY A 168 -5.19 -5.34 12.43
CA GLY A 168 -5.83 -6.66 12.53
C GLY A 168 -5.29 -7.69 11.52
N TYR A 169 -4.44 -7.27 10.59
CA TYR A 169 -3.97 -8.08 9.47
C TYR A 169 -2.45 -8.07 9.39
N TRP A 170 -1.92 -9.07 8.70
CA TRP A 170 -0.57 -9.07 8.17
C TRP A 170 -0.64 -9.59 6.73
N ALA A 171 0.07 -8.94 5.82
CA ALA A 171 0.31 -9.49 4.51
C ALA A 171 1.81 -9.45 4.20
N PHE A 172 2.26 -10.45 3.47
CA PHE A 172 3.66 -10.64 3.11
C PHE A 172 3.77 -11.27 1.73
N ALA A 173 4.88 -11.03 1.03
CA ALA A 173 5.18 -11.75 -0.21
C ALA A 173 5.57 -13.19 0.11
N GLN A 174 5.00 -14.14 -0.63
CA GLN A 174 5.31 -15.57 -0.45
C GLN A 174 6.70 -15.93 -1.00
N LYS A 175 7.30 -15.13 -1.91
CA LYS A 175 8.71 -15.34 -2.28
C LYS A 175 9.63 -14.88 -1.14
N ALA A 176 10.57 -15.74 -0.73
CA ALA A 176 11.53 -15.41 0.31
C ALA A 176 12.43 -14.21 -0.08
N PRO A 177 12.89 -13.37 0.87
CA PRO A 177 13.75 -12.21 0.57
C PRO A 177 15.10 -12.53 -0.08
N PHE A 178 15.54 -13.80 -0.01
CA PHE A 178 16.79 -14.28 -0.58
C PHE A 178 16.58 -15.66 -1.23
N GLY A 179 17.08 -15.82 -2.47
CA GLY A 179 16.86 -17.01 -3.28
C GLY A 179 15.44 -17.13 -3.84
N ASP A 180 15.10 -18.32 -4.33
CA ASP A 180 13.85 -18.61 -5.04
C ASP A 180 12.89 -19.51 -4.25
N CYS A 181 13.02 -19.54 -2.92
CA CYS A 181 12.14 -20.35 -2.08
C CYS A 181 10.76 -19.70 -1.89
N GLN A 182 9.70 -20.50 -2.01
CA GLN A 182 8.34 -20.10 -1.65
C GLN A 182 8.10 -20.37 -0.16
N LEU A 183 7.75 -19.33 0.58
CA LEU A 183 7.31 -19.37 1.97
C LEU A 183 5.89 -19.93 2.07
N GLU A 184 5.66 -20.84 3.02
CA GLU A 184 4.34 -21.42 3.30
C GLU A 184 3.76 -20.92 4.63
N TYR A 185 2.43 -20.80 4.70
CA TYR A 185 1.73 -20.50 5.95
C TYR A 185 1.30 -21.80 6.63
N VAL A 186 2.08 -22.19 7.64
CA VAL A 186 1.95 -23.47 8.32
C VAL A 186 0.93 -23.34 9.44
N THR A 187 -0.27 -23.86 9.21
CA THR A 187 -1.36 -23.91 10.20
C THR A 187 -1.27 -25.14 11.10
N ASP A 188 -0.64 -26.23 10.64
CA ASP A 188 -0.39 -27.41 11.47
C ASP A 188 0.84 -27.23 12.38
N LEU A 189 0.59 -27.23 13.69
CA LEU A 189 1.62 -27.14 14.71
C LEU A 189 2.50 -28.40 14.76
N SER A 190 2.02 -29.54 14.23
CA SER A 190 2.83 -30.76 14.11
C SER A 190 3.88 -30.63 13.00
N LYS A 191 3.53 -30.09 11.82
CA LYS A 191 4.49 -29.74 10.78
C LYS A 191 5.55 -28.73 11.28
N LEU A 192 5.14 -27.69 12.01
CA LEU A 192 6.09 -26.75 12.63
C LEU A 192 7.06 -27.45 13.61
N ARG A 193 6.58 -28.39 14.41
CA ARG A 193 7.41 -29.15 15.36
C ARG A 193 8.31 -30.19 14.70
N ASN A 194 7.82 -30.88 13.67
CA ASN A 194 8.44 -32.07 13.08
C ASN A 194 9.39 -31.70 11.92
N ASP A 195 8.88 -30.98 10.91
CA ASP A 195 9.59 -30.70 9.66
C ASP A 195 10.55 -29.51 9.83
N TYR A 196 10.07 -28.47 10.52
CA TYR A 196 10.84 -27.29 10.88
C TYR A 196 11.59 -27.43 12.22
N GLY A 197 11.26 -28.43 13.05
CA GLY A 197 11.90 -28.63 14.36
C GLY A 197 11.45 -27.66 15.47
N PHE A 198 10.57 -26.69 15.16
CA PHE A 198 10.20 -25.60 16.06
C PHE A 198 9.18 -26.03 17.13
N ARG A 199 9.69 -26.61 18.21
CA ARG A 199 8.88 -27.18 19.32
C ARG A 199 8.04 -26.15 20.09
N ALA A 200 8.30 -24.86 19.95
CA ALA A 200 7.62 -23.79 20.68
C ALA A 200 6.39 -23.21 19.95
N ALA A 201 5.92 -23.84 18.87
CA ALA A 201 4.73 -23.44 18.14
C ALA A 201 3.46 -23.43 19.03
N ARG A 202 2.76 -22.29 19.06
CA ARG A 202 1.48 -22.09 19.79
C ARG A 202 0.32 -21.60 18.92
N HIS A 203 0.61 -21.29 17.66
CA HIS A 203 -0.30 -20.76 16.66
C HIS A 203 0.33 -20.94 15.27
N PRO A 204 -0.44 -20.77 14.17
CA PRO A 204 0.12 -20.76 12.83
C PRO A 204 1.26 -19.76 12.66
N MET A 205 2.23 -20.13 11.82
CA MET A 205 3.45 -19.36 11.54
C MET A 205 3.80 -19.45 10.05
N VAL A 206 4.76 -18.66 9.58
CA VAL A 206 5.25 -18.75 8.20
C VAL A 206 6.58 -19.48 8.20
N GLY A 207 6.76 -20.44 7.30
CA GLY A 207 7.96 -21.25 7.19
C GLY A 207 8.66 -21.08 5.84
N ASN A 208 9.99 -21.00 5.86
CA ASN A 208 10.83 -21.17 4.68
C ASN A 208 11.25 -22.65 4.58
N PRO A 209 10.66 -23.46 3.67
CA PRO A 209 10.96 -24.89 3.61
C PRO A 209 12.40 -25.20 3.17
N CYS A 210 13.09 -24.26 2.49
CA CYS A 210 14.45 -24.47 1.99
C CYS A 210 15.51 -24.31 3.09
N SER A 211 15.31 -23.39 4.04
CA SER A 211 16.23 -23.14 5.17
C SER A 211 15.73 -23.65 6.52
N ARG A 212 14.47 -24.09 6.60
CA ARG A 212 13.72 -24.39 7.84
C ARG A 212 13.62 -23.20 8.80
N THR A 213 13.73 -21.98 8.29
CA THR A 213 13.43 -20.76 9.04
C THR A 213 11.93 -20.67 9.35
N VAL A 214 11.61 -20.23 10.56
CA VAL A 214 10.24 -20.00 11.06
C VAL A 214 10.08 -18.54 11.49
N TYR A 215 9.02 -17.93 10.98
CA TYR A 215 8.66 -16.52 11.17
C TYR A 215 7.36 -16.40 11.96
N ASP A 216 7.38 -15.57 13.01
CA ASP A 216 6.26 -15.40 13.95
C ASP A 216 5.37 -14.20 13.56
N PRO A 217 4.11 -14.41 13.13
CA PRO A 217 3.21 -13.34 12.70
C PRO A 217 2.93 -12.28 13.76
N LEU A 218 3.05 -12.61 15.05
CA LEU A 218 2.72 -11.70 16.15
C LEU A 218 3.89 -10.79 16.50
N LYS A 219 5.13 -11.23 16.24
CA LYS A 219 6.35 -10.49 16.59
C LYS A 219 6.79 -9.50 15.50
N LEU A 220 7.34 -8.39 15.97
CA LEU A 220 8.07 -7.42 15.17
C LEU A 220 9.59 -7.67 15.32
N SER A 221 10.34 -7.41 14.26
CA SER A 221 11.79 -7.39 14.22
C SER A 221 12.26 -5.99 13.81
N ASN A 222 13.35 -5.51 14.41
CA ASN A 222 13.97 -4.25 14.01
C ASN A 222 15.01 -4.52 12.91
N LEU A 223 14.89 -3.84 11.78
CA LEU A 223 15.82 -3.90 10.67
C LEU A 223 16.84 -2.75 10.74
N PRO A 224 18.02 -2.90 10.10
CA PRO A 224 18.97 -1.80 9.92
C PRO A 224 18.27 -0.56 9.33
N GLY A 225 18.44 0.60 9.97
CA GLY A 225 17.69 1.82 9.65
C GLY A 225 16.47 2.09 10.56
N SER A 226 16.30 1.32 11.64
CA SER A 226 15.21 1.49 12.63
C SER A 226 13.80 1.22 12.09
N VAL A 227 13.69 0.36 11.08
CA VAL A 227 12.43 -0.04 10.44
C VAL A 227 11.90 -1.30 11.12
N TRP A 228 10.63 -1.29 11.54
CA TRP A 228 10.00 -2.43 12.20
C TRP A 228 9.19 -3.30 11.23
N ALA A 229 9.67 -4.51 10.95
CA ALA A 229 9.00 -5.49 10.10
C ALA A 229 8.25 -6.55 10.94
N ARG A 230 7.06 -6.97 10.49
CA ARG A 230 6.28 -8.07 11.10
C ARG A 230 6.70 -9.41 10.51
N GLY A 231 6.63 -10.48 11.32
CA GLY A 231 7.10 -11.81 10.93
C GLY A 231 8.53 -12.07 11.41
N ALA A 232 8.83 -11.73 12.67
CA ALA A 232 10.19 -11.89 13.19
C ALA A 232 10.65 -13.35 13.14
N ILE A 233 11.91 -13.56 12.75
CA ILE A 233 12.56 -14.88 12.79
C ILE A 233 12.61 -15.36 14.25
N VAL A 234 12.03 -16.54 14.51
CA VAL A 234 12.08 -17.20 15.83
C VAL A 234 12.96 -18.45 15.85
N GLN A 235 13.32 -18.95 14.66
CA GLN A 235 14.27 -20.05 14.46
C GLN A 235 14.74 -20.02 13.00
N GLY A 236 15.98 -20.39 12.71
CA GLY A 236 16.50 -20.55 11.35
C GLY A 236 17.75 -19.73 11.06
N SER A 237 18.03 -19.55 9.77
CA SER A 237 19.25 -18.90 9.25
C SER A 237 19.01 -17.76 8.26
N ASP A 238 17.76 -17.39 7.98
CA ASP A 238 17.46 -16.30 7.04
C ASP A 238 17.84 -14.95 7.68
N LEU A 239 18.24 -13.98 6.85
CA LEU A 239 18.81 -12.72 7.34
C LEU A 239 17.77 -11.61 7.61
N ARG A 240 16.51 -11.80 7.17
CA ARG A 240 15.42 -10.82 7.29
C ARG A 240 14.05 -11.52 7.40
N PRO A 241 13.05 -10.89 8.05
CA PRO A 241 11.63 -11.24 7.90
C PRO A 241 11.17 -11.26 6.44
N PRO A 242 10.00 -11.85 6.13
CA PRO A 242 9.38 -11.80 4.81
C PRO A 242 9.13 -10.35 4.35
N LEU A 243 9.16 -10.12 3.03
CA LEU A 243 8.83 -8.82 2.43
C LEU A 243 7.41 -8.41 2.84
N GLY A 244 7.23 -7.17 3.30
CA GLY A 244 5.95 -6.66 3.75
C GLY A 244 5.00 -6.39 2.60
N ILE A 245 3.69 -6.49 2.84
CA ILE A 245 2.68 -5.88 1.96
C ILE A 245 1.81 -4.96 2.81
N GLU A 246 1.80 -3.67 2.46
CA GLU A 246 1.07 -2.60 3.13
C GLU A 246 -0.44 -2.83 2.92
N ILE A 247 -1.18 -3.01 4.02
CA ILE A 247 -2.63 -3.23 4.01
C ILE A 247 -3.37 -1.99 4.53
N LYS A 248 -4.40 -1.58 3.79
CA LYS A 248 -5.39 -0.58 4.20
C LYS A 248 -6.77 -1.23 4.30
N VAL A 249 -7.60 -0.79 5.24
CA VAL A 249 -8.99 -1.26 5.38
C VAL A 249 -9.92 -0.07 5.09
N GLU A 250 -10.82 -0.23 4.13
CA GLU A 250 -11.79 0.80 3.72
C GLU A 250 -13.21 0.26 3.80
N GLY A 251 -13.91 0.62 4.89
CA GLY A 251 -15.26 0.18 5.19
C GLY A 251 -15.34 -1.34 5.40
N LYS A 252 -15.64 -2.08 4.32
CA LYS A 252 -15.74 -3.55 4.29
C LYS A 252 -14.69 -4.22 3.39
N LYS A 253 -13.91 -3.45 2.62
CA LYS A 253 -12.84 -3.96 1.76
C LYS A 253 -11.49 -3.92 2.49
N ILE A 254 -10.66 -4.92 2.22
CA ILE A 254 -9.24 -4.98 2.57
C ILE A 254 -8.46 -4.76 1.28
N LEU A 255 -7.56 -3.77 1.30
CA LEU A 255 -6.80 -3.29 0.15
C LEU A 255 -5.30 -3.55 0.37
N ALA A 256 -4.60 -4.01 -0.65
CA ALA A 256 -3.13 -4.06 -0.67
C ALA A 256 -2.59 -2.91 -1.51
N VAL A 257 -1.77 -2.04 -0.91
CA VAL A 257 -1.43 -0.72 -1.51
C VAL A 257 0.04 -0.55 -1.92
N ARG A 258 0.94 -1.43 -1.42
CA ARG A 258 2.39 -1.43 -1.66
C ARG A 258 3.00 -2.77 -1.19
N ALA A 259 4.12 -3.19 -1.79
CA ALA A 259 5.04 -4.18 -1.20
C ALA A 259 6.33 -3.48 -0.75
N GLU A 260 6.89 -3.87 0.39
CA GLU A 260 8.00 -3.20 1.12
C GLU A 260 9.13 -4.15 1.54
#